data_AF-A0AA51X740-F1
#
_entry.id   AF-A0AA51X740-F1
#
_cell.length_a   1.000
_cell.length_b   1.000
_cell.length_c   1.000
_cell.angle_alpha   90.00
_cell.angle_beta   90.00
_cell.angle_gamma   90.00
#
_symmetry.space_group_name_H-M   'P 1'
#
loop_
_entity.id
_entity.type
_entity.pdbx_description
1 polymer ?
#
loop_
_entity_poly.entity_id
_entity_poly.type
_entity_poly.pdbx_seq_one_letter_code
_entity_poly.pdbx_strand_id
1 'polypeptide(L)'
;MKTPATLKDAPENVYLEQQMCYKIWNEIFSEWKENGGGFKKSMITTREFIANDSKSSFSKIVRKAWSIQESRRFYEGLKNFGYWDVSNEDYLEVTNIYFSVSGVEMPDSCKVMHWVSNVFWNDLINTTGTDSALFRFYEVPKNMEWHSPYAQQWMTYWIFVNLKED
;
A
#
# COMPACT_ATOMS: atom_id res chain seq x y z
N MET A 1 35.31 -7.09 12.81
CA MET A 1 34.19 -6.29 12.26
C MET A 1 34.02 -6.65 10.80
N LYS A 2 32.89 -7.23 10.40
CA LYS A 2 32.58 -7.46 8.97
C LYS A 2 32.06 -6.15 8.39
N THR A 3 32.72 -5.65 7.36
CA THR A 3 32.25 -4.53 6.54
C THR A 3 30.87 -4.87 5.99
N PRO A 4 29.87 -3.97 6.06
CA PRO A 4 28.58 -4.22 5.42
C PRO A 4 28.82 -4.44 3.93
N ALA A 5 28.30 -5.54 3.38
CA ALA A 5 28.33 -5.77 1.94
C ALA A 5 27.69 -4.57 1.24
N THR A 6 28.38 -4.02 0.24
CA THR A 6 27.82 -2.92 -0.54
C THR A 6 26.79 -3.48 -1.50
N LEU A 7 25.82 -2.66 -1.94
CA LEU A 7 24.79 -3.05 -2.92
C LEU A 7 25.35 -3.65 -4.22
N LYS A 8 26.65 -3.47 -4.51
CA LYS A 8 27.36 -4.08 -5.65
C LYS A 8 27.63 -5.58 -5.49
N ASP A 9 27.52 -6.13 -4.29
CA ASP A 9 27.82 -7.54 -3.98
C ASP A 9 26.55 -8.40 -3.92
N ALA A 10 25.38 -7.83 -4.22
CA ALA A 10 24.14 -8.59 -4.31
C ALA A 10 24.20 -9.51 -5.54
N PRO A 11 23.92 -10.81 -5.40
CA PRO A 11 23.94 -11.71 -6.54
C PRO A 11 22.90 -11.28 -7.59
N GLU A 12 23.24 -11.43 -8.87
CA GLU A 12 22.46 -10.95 -10.03
C GLU A 12 20.99 -11.39 -10.01
N ASN A 13 20.71 -12.53 -9.38
CA ASN A 13 19.36 -13.05 -9.15
C ASN A 13 18.48 -12.14 -8.28
N VAL A 14 19.03 -11.47 -7.26
CA VAL A 14 18.29 -10.54 -6.39
C VAL A 14 17.84 -9.32 -7.17
N TYR A 15 18.70 -8.81 -8.05
CA TYR A 15 18.37 -7.64 -8.88
C TYR A 15 17.25 -7.94 -9.89
N LEU A 16 17.34 -9.10 -10.55
CA LEU A 16 16.30 -9.55 -11.49
C LEU A 16 14.95 -9.74 -10.79
N GLU A 17 14.95 -10.31 -9.58
CA GLU A 17 13.75 -10.47 -8.77
C GLU A 17 13.13 -9.13 -8.36
N GLN A 18 13.95 -8.16 -7.93
CA GLN A 18 13.48 -6.81 -7.61
C GLN A 18 12.83 -6.11 -8.81
N GLN A 19 13.48 -6.19 -9.99
CA GLN A 19 12.92 -5.61 -11.22
C GLN A 19 11.59 -6.27 -11.61
N MET A 20 11.50 -7.60 -11.49
CA MET A 20 10.27 -8.34 -11.77
C MET A 20 9.15 -7.92 -10.81
N CYS A 21 9.40 -7.89 -9.50
CA CYS A 21 8.37 -7.50 -8.53
C CYS A 21 7.92 -6.04 -8.70
N TYR A 22 8.86 -5.13 -8.95
CA TYR A 22 8.55 -3.74 -9.25
C TYR A 22 7.67 -3.64 -10.50
N LYS A 23 8.01 -4.37 -11.58
CA LYS A 23 7.23 -4.39 -12.81
C LYS A 23 5.80 -4.89 -12.57
N ILE A 24 5.63 -6.04 -11.92
CA ILE A 24 4.31 -6.62 -11.60
C ILE A 24 3.45 -5.63 -10.82
N TRP A 25 4.02 -5.02 -9.77
CA TRP A 25 3.28 -4.05 -8.96
C TRP A 25 2.90 -2.79 -9.73
N ASN A 26 3.78 -2.28 -10.59
CA ASN A 26 3.44 -1.15 -11.45
C ASN A 26 2.35 -1.51 -12.47
N GLU A 27 2.34 -2.72 -13.02
CA GLU A 27 1.30 -3.17 -13.94
C GLU A 27 -0.06 -3.26 -13.23
N ILE A 28 -0.11 -3.92 -12.06
CA ILE A 28 -1.31 -4.01 -11.22
C ILE A 28 -1.85 -2.62 -10.86
N PHE A 29 -0.96 -1.72 -10.50
CA PHE A 29 -1.33 -0.38 -10.07
C PHE A 29 -1.72 0.52 -11.24
N SER A 30 -1.04 0.41 -12.39
CA SER A 30 -1.38 1.15 -13.62
C SER A 30 -2.75 0.73 -14.14
N GLU A 31 -3.05 -0.58 -14.15
CA GLU A 31 -4.38 -1.12 -14.47
C GLU A 31 -5.46 -0.49 -13.56
N TRP A 32 -5.16 -0.36 -12.26
CA TRP A 32 -6.07 0.29 -11.32
C TRP A 32 -6.24 1.79 -11.57
N LYS A 33 -5.18 2.49 -11.97
CA LYS A 33 -5.29 3.90 -12.37
C LYS A 33 -6.16 4.07 -13.61
N GLU A 34 -6.00 3.21 -14.60
CA GLU A 34 -6.76 3.27 -15.84
C GLU A 34 -8.25 2.95 -15.62
N ASN A 35 -8.57 1.98 -14.77
CA ASN A 35 -9.95 1.53 -14.54
C ASN A 35 -10.65 2.25 -13.37
N GLY A 36 -9.95 2.45 -12.25
CA GLY A 36 -10.45 3.05 -11.00
C GLY A 36 -10.10 4.53 -10.82
N GLY A 37 -9.26 5.08 -11.70
CA GLY A 37 -8.84 6.49 -11.66
C GLY A 37 -7.84 6.81 -10.53
N GLY A 38 -7.19 5.80 -9.95
CA GLY A 38 -6.10 5.96 -8.99
C GLY A 38 -6.47 6.65 -7.67
N PHE A 39 -5.45 7.19 -7.00
CA PHE A 39 -5.62 7.90 -5.74
C PHE A 39 -6.49 9.16 -5.88
N LYS A 40 -7.36 9.38 -4.90
CA LYS A 40 -8.20 10.60 -4.77
C LYS A 40 -7.65 11.49 -3.66
N LYS A 41 -8.03 12.78 -3.63
CA LYS A 41 -7.56 13.71 -2.58
C LYS A 41 -7.98 13.31 -1.15
N SER A 42 -8.89 12.36 -1.00
CA SER A 42 -9.30 11.76 0.27
C SER A 42 -9.00 10.26 0.27
N MET A 43 -8.48 9.77 1.39
CA MET A 43 -8.28 8.34 1.60
C MET A 43 -9.62 7.61 1.70
N ILE A 44 -10.64 8.21 2.31
CA ILE A 44 -12.01 7.67 2.32
C ILE A 44 -12.51 7.48 0.89
N THR A 45 -12.46 8.53 0.07
CA THR A 45 -12.92 8.43 -1.34
C THR A 45 -12.08 7.41 -2.13
N THR A 46 -10.78 7.33 -1.89
CA THR A 46 -9.93 6.28 -2.49
C THR A 46 -10.44 4.89 -2.15
N ARG A 47 -10.76 4.64 -0.88
CA ARG A 47 -11.29 3.35 -0.41
C ARG A 47 -12.67 3.05 -0.97
N GLU A 48 -13.56 4.04 -1.10
CA GLU A 48 -14.87 3.87 -1.75
C GLU A 48 -14.71 3.45 -3.21
N PHE A 49 -13.76 4.04 -3.93
CA PHE A 49 -13.44 3.62 -5.30
C PHE A 49 -12.92 2.18 -5.35
N ILE A 50 -12.02 1.81 -4.44
CA ILE A 50 -11.53 0.43 -4.31
C ILE A 50 -12.68 -0.54 -4.01
N ALA A 51 -13.62 -0.16 -3.13
CA ALA A 51 -14.77 -1.00 -2.80
C ALA A 51 -15.66 -1.27 -4.02
N ASN A 52 -15.87 -0.25 -4.86
CA ASN A 52 -16.76 -0.31 -6.02
C ASN A 52 -16.09 -0.86 -7.30
N ASP A 53 -14.76 -0.90 -7.36
CA ASP A 53 -14.02 -1.32 -8.55
C ASP A 53 -13.88 -2.85 -8.65
N SER A 54 -14.83 -3.49 -9.34
CA SER A 54 -14.83 -4.94 -9.59
C SER A 54 -13.82 -5.40 -10.65
N LYS A 55 -13.20 -4.48 -11.40
CA LYS A 55 -12.35 -4.81 -12.55
C LYS A 55 -10.90 -4.98 -12.12
N SER A 56 -10.35 -4.02 -11.38
CA SER A 56 -8.90 -3.97 -11.19
C SER A 56 -8.38 -5.03 -10.23
N SER A 57 -7.25 -5.61 -10.58
CA SER A 57 -6.50 -6.59 -9.78
C SER A 57 -6.12 -6.00 -8.41
N PHE A 58 -5.67 -4.74 -8.37
CA PHE A 58 -5.38 -4.05 -7.11
C PHE A 58 -6.59 -4.00 -6.18
N SER A 59 -7.73 -3.54 -6.68
CA SER A 59 -8.95 -3.42 -5.88
C SER A 59 -9.44 -4.79 -5.39
N LYS A 60 -9.28 -5.85 -6.20
CA LYS A 60 -9.55 -7.24 -5.78
C LYS A 60 -8.64 -7.69 -4.64
N ILE A 61 -7.34 -7.36 -4.68
CA ILE A 61 -6.39 -7.68 -3.60
C ILE A 61 -6.83 -7.02 -2.29
N VAL A 62 -7.10 -5.71 -2.33
CA VAL A 62 -7.48 -4.94 -1.14
C VAL A 62 -8.80 -5.46 -0.55
N ARG A 63 -9.84 -5.69 -1.38
CA ARG A 63 -11.10 -6.27 -0.89
C ARG A 63 -10.94 -7.68 -0.34
N LYS A 64 -10.05 -8.49 -0.90
CA LYS A 64 -9.76 -9.83 -0.36
C LYS A 64 -9.05 -9.74 0.99
N ALA A 65 -8.13 -8.79 1.17
CA ALA A 65 -7.52 -8.52 2.47
C ALA A 65 -8.58 -8.09 3.50
N TRP A 66 -9.52 -7.21 3.13
CA TRP A 66 -10.63 -6.81 4.01
C TRP A 66 -11.54 -8.00 4.37
N SER A 67 -11.85 -8.88 3.42
CA SER A 67 -12.65 -10.07 3.67
C SER A 67 -11.95 -11.08 4.61
N ILE A 68 -10.63 -11.23 4.50
CA ILE A 68 -9.86 -12.06 5.44
C ILE A 68 -9.86 -11.44 6.84
N GLN A 69 -9.66 -10.12 6.93
CA GLN A 69 -9.75 -9.38 8.19
C GLN A 69 -11.11 -9.54 8.87
N GLU A 70 -12.20 -9.47 8.09
CA GLU A 70 -13.56 -9.75 8.56
C GLU A 70 -13.68 -11.15 9.17
N SER A 71 -13.16 -12.17 8.49
CA SER A 71 -13.19 -13.54 9.01
C SER A 71 -12.39 -13.73 10.31
N ARG A 72 -11.37 -12.90 10.53
CA ARG A 72 -10.50 -12.90 11.72
C ARG A 72 -11.00 -11.96 12.83
N ARG A 73 -12.09 -11.24 12.60
CA ARG A 73 -12.59 -10.18 13.50
C ARG A 73 -11.55 -9.07 13.77
N PHE A 74 -10.73 -8.78 12.78
CA PHE A 74 -9.74 -7.72 12.84
C PHE A 74 -10.26 -6.52 12.04
N TYR A 75 -10.45 -5.38 12.72
CA TYR A 75 -10.99 -4.16 12.15
C TYR A 75 -10.42 -2.97 12.88
N GLU A 76 -10.38 -1.84 12.18
CA GLU A 76 -10.21 -0.54 12.79
C GLU A 76 -11.56 0.19 12.86
N GLY A 77 -11.78 0.91 13.96
CA GLY A 77 -12.99 1.70 14.14
C GLY A 77 -12.97 2.92 13.22
N LEU A 78 -14.09 3.24 12.59
CA LEU A 78 -14.18 4.41 11.70
C LEU A 78 -13.80 5.71 12.44
N LYS A 79 -14.05 5.81 13.74
CA LYS A 79 -13.63 6.97 14.57
C LYS A 79 -12.11 7.14 14.65
N ASN A 80 -11.35 6.06 14.48
CA ASN A 80 -9.88 6.06 14.52
C ASN A 80 -9.26 6.28 13.14
N PHE A 81 -10.08 6.48 12.10
CA PHE A 81 -9.59 6.63 10.74
C PHE A 81 -8.60 7.79 10.60
N GLY A 82 -7.46 7.52 9.95
CA GLY A 82 -6.41 8.50 9.68
C GLY A 82 -5.53 8.84 10.89
N TYR A 83 -5.81 8.29 12.08
CA TYR A 83 -4.95 8.49 13.25
C TYR A 83 -3.58 7.83 13.05
N TRP A 84 -2.59 8.40 13.74
CA TRP A 84 -1.23 7.90 13.83
C TRP A 84 -0.67 8.32 15.20
N ASP A 85 0.12 7.52 15.92
CA ASP A 85 0.75 6.26 15.50
C ASP A 85 -0.21 5.05 15.48
N VAL A 86 -0.02 4.17 14.49
CA VAL A 86 -0.58 2.81 14.48
C VAL A 86 0.39 1.89 15.23
N SER A 87 -0.12 0.94 16.01
CA SER A 87 0.75 0.00 16.74
C SER A 87 1.55 -0.87 15.75
N ASN A 88 2.75 -1.29 16.15
CA ASN A 88 3.54 -2.20 15.32
C ASN A 88 2.81 -3.53 15.12
N GLU A 89 2.09 -3.99 16.12
CA GLU A 89 1.27 -5.20 16.09
C GLU A 89 0.16 -5.10 15.02
N ASP A 90 -0.59 -4.00 15.00
CA ASP A 90 -1.68 -3.80 14.03
C ASP A 90 -1.14 -3.64 12.61
N TYR A 91 -0.03 -2.90 12.46
CA TYR A 91 0.64 -2.77 11.17
C TYR A 91 1.11 -4.15 10.66
N LEU A 92 1.75 -4.94 11.52
CA LEU A 92 2.20 -6.29 11.18
C LEU A 92 1.04 -7.22 10.83
N GLU A 93 -0.07 -7.18 11.56
CA GLU A 93 -1.25 -8.01 11.26
C GLU A 93 -1.84 -7.67 9.88
N VAL A 94 -2.01 -6.38 9.55
CA VAL A 94 -2.45 -5.94 8.22
C VAL A 94 -1.49 -6.43 7.14
N THR A 95 -0.17 -6.31 7.38
CA THR A 95 0.82 -6.75 6.39
C THR A 95 0.82 -8.26 6.16
N ASN A 96 0.67 -9.06 7.22
CA ASN A 96 0.60 -10.51 7.15
C ASN A 96 -0.66 -10.99 6.43
N ILE A 97 -1.80 -10.33 6.67
CA ILE A 97 -3.04 -10.66 5.96
C ILE A 97 -2.90 -10.37 4.47
N TYR A 98 -2.26 -9.26 4.10
CA TYR A 98 -1.96 -8.98 2.70
C TYR A 98 -1.12 -10.09 2.05
N PHE A 99 -0.12 -10.66 2.74
CA PHE A 99 0.67 -11.79 2.22
C PHE A 99 -0.17 -13.06 2.02
N SER A 100 -1.23 -13.23 2.81
CA SER A 100 -2.13 -14.38 2.72
C SER A 100 -3.15 -14.29 1.58
N VAL A 101 -3.24 -13.15 0.88
CA VAL A 101 -4.15 -12.97 -0.25
C VAL A 101 -3.74 -13.88 -1.41
N SER A 102 -4.42 -15.03 -1.52
CA SER A 102 -4.26 -15.97 -2.63
C SER A 102 -4.99 -15.50 -3.91
N GLY A 103 -4.59 -15.97 -5.09
CA GLY A 103 -5.38 -15.78 -6.32
C GLY A 103 -5.10 -14.50 -7.13
N VAL A 104 -4.05 -13.74 -6.79
CA VAL A 104 -3.37 -12.91 -7.78
C VAL A 104 -2.10 -13.63 -8.18
N GLU A 105 -1.93 -13.85 -9.49
CA GLU A 105 -0.74 -14.49 -10.07
C GLU A 105 0.47 -13.58 -9.88
N MET A 106 1.04 -13.63 -8.68
CA MET A 106 2.25 -12.91 -8.34
C MET A 106 3.14 -13.83 -7.51
N PRO A 107 4.45 -13.90 -7.81
CA PRO A 107 5.41 -14.67 -7.02
C PRO A 107 5.35 -14.27 -5.54
N ASP A 108 5.54 -15.24 -4.64
CA ASP A 108 5.48 -14.99 -3.19
C ASP A 108 6.50 -13.94 -2.73
N SER A 109 7.67 -13.86 -3.38
CA SER A 109 8.67 -12.83 -3.09
C SER A 109 8.25 -11.41 -3.44
N CYS A 110 7.24 -11.26 -4.31
CA CYS A 110 6.65 -9.97 -4.63
C CYS A 110 5.47 -9.63 -3.71
N LYS A 111 4.95 -10.60 -2.93
CA LYS A 111 3.96 -10.37 -1.85
C LYS A 111 4.66 -9.83 -0.61
N VAL A 112 5.26 -8.66 -0.73
CA VAL A 112 5.91 -7.94 0.38
C VAL A 112 5.46 -6.49 0.36
N MET A 113 5.16 -5.95 1.55
CA MET A 113 4.44 -4.68 1.67
C MET A 113 5.27 -3.50 1.15
N HIS A 114 6.60 -3.59 1.23
CA HIS A 114 7.48 -2.55 0.76
C HIS A 114 7.35 -2.25 -0.74
N TRP A 115 7.03 -3.25 -1.58
CA TRP A 115 6.80 -3.01 -3.01
C TRP A 115 5.58 -2.13 -3.24
N VAL A 116 4.50 -2.41 -2.50
CA VAL A 116 3.24 -1.67 -2.56
C VAL A 116 3.46 -0.23 -2.09
N SER A 117 4.10 -0.05 -0.94
CA SER A 117 4.44 1.27 -0.39
C SER A 117 5.28 2.09 -1.36
N ASN A 118 6.27 1.47 -2.03
CA ASN A 118 7.10 2.13 -3.03
C ASN A 118 6.31 2.54 -4.28
N VAL A 119 5.42 1.68 -4.78
CA VAL A 119 4.59 2.02 -5.96
C VAL A 119 3.63 3.16 -5.63
N PHE A 120 2.99 3.13 -4.46
CA PHE A 120 2.13 4.23 -4.04
C PHE A 120 2.90 5.54 -3.92
N TRP A 121 4.09 5.47 -3.33
CA TRP A 121 4.95 6.63 -3.15
C TRP A 121 5.38 7.26 -4.48
N ASN A 122 5.85 6.42 -5.41
CA ASN A 122 6.24 6.86 -6.75
C ASN A 122 5.05 7.49 -7.49
N ASP A 123 3.86 6.91 -7.36
CA ASP A 123 2.66 7.46 -7.98
C ASP A 123 2.31 8.85 -7.44
N LEU A 124 2.36 9.01 -6.12
CA LEU A 124 2.06 10.28 -5.46
C LEU A 124 3.02 11.39 -5.89
N ILE A 125 4.33 11.11 -5.95
CA ILE A 125 5.33 12.06 -6.43
C ILE A 125 5.10 12.40 -7.91
N ASN A 126 4.83 11.39 -8.75
CA ASN A 126 4.68 11.61 -10.19
C ASN A 126 3.37 12.32 -10.54
N THR A 127 2.32 12.14 -9.74
CA THR A 127 1.02 12.80 -9.95
C THR A 127 1.06 14.29 -9.59
N THR A 128 2.02 14.73 -8.77
CA THR A 128 2.08 16.12 -8.30
C THR A 128 2.82 17.07 -9.23
N GLY A 129 3.60 16.54 -10.18
CA GLY A 129 4.58 17.36 -10.88
C GLY A 129 5.57 18.02 -9.91
N THR A 130 6.63 18.62 -10.43
CA THR A 130 7.66 19.29 -9.63
C THR A 130 7.17 20.58 -8.93
N ASP A 131 5.90 20.97 -9.09
CA ASP A 131 5.30 22.13 -8.45
C ASP A 131 4.51 21.74 -7.19
N SER A 132 5.24 21.65 -6.08
CA SER A 132 4.93 21.94 -4.66
C SER A 132 3.53 21.80 -4.02
N ALA A 133 2.43 21.59 -4.73
CA ALA A 133 1.16 21.15 -4.16
C ALA A 133 1.18 19.62 -4.05
N LEU A 134 2.03 19.11 -3.16
CA LEU A 134 2.11 17.68 -2.85
C LEU A 134 0.71 17.15 -2.58
N PHE A 135 0.28 16.22 -3.41
CA PHE A 135 -0.92 15.43 -3.25
C PHE A 135 -0.79 14.80 -1.88
N ARG A 136 -1.60 15.30 -0.96
CA ARG A 136 -1.66 14.85 0.42
C ARG A 136 -3.12 14.55 0.67
N PHE A 137 -3.41 13.34 1.13
CA PHE A 137 -4.76 13.03 1.55
C PHE A 137 -5.17 13.98 2.68
N TYR A 138 -6.41 14.44 2.66
CA TYR A 138 -6.92 15.35 3.69
C TYR A 138 -6.78 14.79 5.10
N GLU A 139 -6.75 13.47 5.23
CA GLU A 139 -6.74 12.74 6.50
C GLU A 139 -5.31 12.49 7.03
N VAL A 140 -4.26 12.85 6.29
CA VAL A 140 -2.87 12.68 6.74
C VAL A 140 -2.59 13.62 7.92
N PRO A 141 -2.07 13.12 9.06
CA PRO A 141 -1.73 13.95 10.22
C PRO A 141 -0.84 15.12 9.83
N LYS A 142 -1.20 16.35 10.23
CA LYS A 142 -0.52 17.59 9.79
C LYS A 142 0.99 17.60 10.10
N ASN A 143 1.37 16.99 11.21
CA ASN A 143 2.74 16.85 11.72
C ASN A 143 3.55 15.73 11.04
N MET A 144 2.93 14.89 10.22
CA MET A 144 3.64 13.84 9.48
C MET A 144 4.36 14.45 8.28
N GLU A 145 5.67 14.22 8.19
CA GLU A 145 6.44 14.55 6.99
C GLU A 145 6.02 13.64 5.84
N TRP A 146 5.45 14.22 4.80
CA TRP A 146 4.84 13.45 3.71
C TRP A 146 5.84 12.55 2.97
N HIS A 147 7.13 12.94 2.93
CA HIS A 147 8.20 12.15 2.31
C HIS A 147 8.88 11.15 3.23
N SER A 148 8.37 10.98 4.44
CA SER A 148 8.92 10.01 5.39
C SER A 148 8.42 8.59 5.12
N PRO A 149 9.18 7.56 5.55
CA PRO A 149 8.69 6.18 5.59
C PRO A 149 7.37 6.05 6.39
N TYR A 150 7.15 6.89 7.40
CA TYR A 150 5.91 6.89 8.18
C TYR A 150 4.68 7.24 7.34
N ALA A 151 4.80 8.18 6.39
CA ALA A 151 3.70 8.51 5.48
C ALA A 151 3.36 7.37 4.51
N GLN A 152 4.37 6.65 4.04
CA GLN A 152 4.18 5.46 3.21
C GLN A 152 3.49 4.34 3.99
N GLN A 153 3.91 4.11 5.24
CA GLN A 153 3.29 3.14 6.14
C GLN A 153 1.85 3.53 6.48
N TRP A 154 1.61 4.80 6.82
CA TRP A 154 0.27 5.34 7.08
C TRP A 154 -0.66 5.07 5.91
N MET A 155 -0.26 5.45 4.70
CA MET A 155 -1.08 5.26 3.50
C MET A 155 -1.37 3.78 3.25
N THR A 156 -0.33 2.96 3.36
CA THR A 156 -0.45 1.52 3.11
C THR A 156 -1.38 0.88 4.13
N TYR A 157 -1.21 1.18 5.42
CA TYR A 157 -2.10 0.70 6.47
C TYR A 157 -3.55 1.11 6.20
N TRP A 158 -3.80 2.39 5.97
CA TRP A 158 -5.17 2.91 5.80
C TRP A 158 -5.85 2.46 4.51
N ILE A 159 -5.11 1.97 3.51
CA ILE A 159 -5.69 1.30 2.34
C ILE A 159 -6.09 -0.14 2.69
N PHE A 160 -5.23 -0.87 3.39
CA PHE A 160 -5.39 -2.30 3.59
C PHE A 160 -6.19 -2.69 4.83
N VAL A 161 -6.29 -1.84 5.85
CA VAL A 161 -7.10 -2.14 7.05
C VAL A 161 -8.59 -2.15 6.72
N ASN A 162 -9.33 -3.12 7.26
CA ASN A 162 -10.79 -3.14 7.19
C ASN A 162 -11.36 -2.15 8.20
N LEU A 163 -12.40 -1.39 7.82
CA LEU A 163 -13.04 -0.41 8.68
C LEU A 163 -14.42 -0.89 9.09
N LYS A 164 -14.82 -0.60 10.31
CA LYS A 164 -16.16 -0.88 10.82
C LYS A 164 -16.73 0.33 11.56
N GLU A 165 -18.02 0.56 11.39
CA GLU A 165 -18.74 1.50 12.25
C GLU A 165 -18.72 0.98 13.69
N ASP A 166 -18.44 1.88 14.64
CA ASP A 166 -18.43 1.58 16.08
C ASP A 166 -19.85 1.39 16.63
#